data_AF-A0A535CL37-F1
#
_entry.id   AF-A0A535CL37-F1
#
_cell.length_a   1.000
_cell.length_b   1.000
_cell.length_c   1.000
_cell.angle_alpha   90.00
_cell.angle_beta   90.00
_cell.angle_gamma   90.00
#
_symmetry.space_group_name_H-M   'P 1'
#
loop_
_entity.id
_entity.type
_entity.pdbx_description
1 polymer ?
#
loop_
_entity_poly.entity_id
_entity_poly.type
_entity_poly.pdbx_seq_one_letter_code
_entity_poly.pdbx_strand_id
1 'polypeptide(L)'
;MLEQQKQTQLEGIRQKVFMDRYSLKDASGQPLEFYPEHLWARVARGIAAVEPTEEKRTHWEKRFYEALSDFQFVPGGRILAGAGSGHQVTFYNCMPPDQEVLTADGYRPISQIKIGDLVVTHRNRLRPVVHKFERETEETL
;
A
#
# COMPACT_ATOMS: atom_id res chain seq x y z
N MET A 1 -6.51 -32.73 -8.18
CA MET A 1 -5.82 -32.72 -6.87
C MET A 1 -4.91 -31.51 -6.88
N LEU A 2 -5.22 -30.47 -6.11
CA LEU A 2 -4.32 -29.33 -5.94
C LEU A 2 -3.14 -29.85 -5.12
N GLU A 3 -1.95 -29.89 -5.71
CA GLU A 3 -0.71 -30.12 -4.96
C GLU A 3 -0.69 -29.13 -3.79
N GLN A 4 -0.39 -29.62 -2.59
CA GLN A 4 -0.12 -28.74 -1.45
C GLN A 4 1.12 -27.92 -1.81
N GLN A 5 0.89 -26.71 -2.32
CA GLN A 5 1.94 -25.79 -2.68
C GLN A 5 2.71 -25.47 -1.40
N LYS A 6 4.02 -25.72 -1.42
CA LYS A 6 4.91 -25.49 -0.28
C LYS A 6 4.81 -24.02 0.12
N GLN A 7 4.29 -23.75 1.32
CA GLN A 7 4.11 -22.39 1.83
C GLN A 7 5.46 -21.79 2.26
N THR A 8 5.69 -20.54 1.86
CA THR A 8 6.93 -19.83 2.20
C THR A 8 6.95 -19.47 3.68
N GLN A 9 7.92 -20.03 4.40
CA GLN A 9 8.18 -19.69 5.80
C GLN A 9 9.08 -18.46 5.86
N LEU A 10 8.53 -17.34 6.34
CA LEU A 10 9.32 -16.16 6.67
C LEU A 10 9.90 -16.29 8.07
N GLU A 11 11.13 -15.81 8.25
CA GLU A 11 11.84 -15.86 9.52
C GLU A 11 12.32 -14.46 9.96
N GLY A 12 12.50 -14.29 11.27
CA GLY A 12 13.07 -13.08 11.87
C GLY A 12 12.27 -11.81 11.54
N ILE A 13 12.96 -10.76 11.10
CA ILE A 13 12.34 -9.46 10.81
C ILE A 13 11.32 -9.54 9.67
N ARG A 14 11.50 -10.45 8.70
CA ARG A 14 10.59 -10.60 7.56
C ARG A 14 9.24 -11.14 8.04
N GLN A 15 9.27 -12.16 8.90
CA GLN A 15 8.07 -12.70 9.54
C GLN A 15 7.36 -11.62 10.36
N LYS A 16 8.10 -10.93 11.23
CA LYS A 16 7.54 -9.89 12.08
C LYS A 16 6.87 -8.79 11.26
N VAL A 17 7.55 -8.26 10.26
CA VAL A 17 7.01 -7.20 9.39
C VAL A 17 5.78 -7.69 8.63
N PHE A 18 5.81 -8.91 8.08
CA PHE A 18 4.66 -9.51 7.41
C PHE A 18 3.44 -9.59 8.34
N MET A 19 3.59 -10.21 9.50
CA MET A 19 2.52 -10.39 10.48
C MET A 19 2.02 -9.06 11.06
N ASP A 20 2.90 -8.09 11.28
CA ASP A 20 2.53 -6.80 11.86
C ASP A 20 1.82 -5.91 10.85
N ARG A 21 2.31 -5.86 9.60
CA ARG A 21 2.00 -4.78 8.66
C ARG A 21 1.18 -5.20 7.44
N TYR A 22 1.24 -6.47 7.03
CA TYR A 22 0.73 -6.89 5.72
C TYR A 22 -0.28 -8.03 5.77
N SER A 23 -0.15 -8.98 6.70
CA SER A 23 -1.13 -10.04 6.88
C SER A 23 -2.51 -9.44 7.14
N LEU A 24 -3.52 -9.88 6.40
CA LEU A 24 -4.91 -9.53 6.69
C LEU A 24 -5.26 -10.01 8.10
N LYS A 25 -6.00 -9.17 8.83
CA LYS A 25 -6.50 -9.47 10.16
C LYS A 25 -8.01 -9.34 10.18
N ASP A 26 -8.65 -10.10 11.05
CA ASP A 26 -10.08 -9.94 11.34
C ASP A 26 -10.34 -8.69 12.20
N ALA A 27 -11.62 -8.45 12.51
CA ALA A 27 -12.05 -7.32 13.33
C ALA A 27 -11.51 -7.35 14.78
N SER A 28 -11.08 -8.52 15.27
CA SER A 28 -10.45 -8.69 16.58
C SER A 28 -8.92 -8.52 16.53
N GLY A 29 -8.36 -8.31 15.34
CA GLY A 29 -6.93 -8.16 15.12
C GLY A 29 -6.17 -9.48 14.96
N GLN A 30 -6.87 -10.61 14.88
CA GLN A 30 -6.24 -11.91 14.67
C GLN A 30 -5.85 -12.11 13.20
N PRO A 31 -4.66 -12.64 12.90
CA PRO A 31 -4.22 -12.86 11.53
C PRO A 31 -5.06 -13.93 10.83
N LEU A 32 -5.51 -13.61 9.62
CA LEU A 32 -6.14 -14.54 8.68
C LEU A 32 -5.14 -15.07 7.65
N GLU A 33 -4.00 -14.40 7.51
CA GLU A 33 -2.93 -14.74 6.58
C GLU A 33 -1.64 -15.02 7.34
N PHE A 34 -1.04 -16.19 7.07
CA PHE A 34 0.17 -16.66 7.76
C PHE A 34 1.36 -16.80 6.81
N TYR A 35 1.10 -16.81 5.51
CA TYR A 35 2.09 -17.03 4.48
C TYR A 35 1.96 -16.00 3.35
N PRO A 36 3.07 -15.63 2.69
CA PRO A 36 3.05 -14.73 1.54
C PRO A 36 2.05 -15.14 0.45
N GLU A 37 1.87 -16.45 0.21
CA GLU A 37 0.95 -16.98 -0.80
C GLU A 37 -0.50 -16.58 -0.53
N HIS A 38 -0.93 -16.52 0.74
CA HIS A 38 -2.28 -16.05 1.07
C HIS A 38 -2.46 -14.58 0.70
N LEU A 39 -1.46 -13.76 1.04
CA LEU A 39 -1.43 -12.34 0.75
C LEU A 39 -1.36 -12.08 -0.77
N TRP A 40 -0.53 -12.82 -1.51
CA TRP A 40 -0.46 -12.73 -2.97
C TRP A 40 -1.79 -13.08 -3.63
N ALA A 41 -2.46 -14.15 -3.16
CA ALA A 41 -3.79 -14.52 -3.66
C ALA A 41 -4.83 -13.42 -3.42
N ARG A 42 -4.87 -12.85 -2.20
CA ARG A 42 -5.76 -11.73 -1.88
C ARG A 42 -5.48 -10.50 -2.75
N VAL A 43 -4.21 -10.09 -2.84
CA VAL A 43 -3.81 -8.89 -3.59
C VAL A 43 -4.11 -9.07 -5.07
N ALA A 44 -3.76 -10.22 -5.66
CA ALA A 44 -4.03 -10.53 -7.05
C ALA A 44 -5.53 -10.46 -7.38
N ARG A 45 -6.38 -11.10 -6.57
CA ARG A 45 -7.83 -11.02 -6.69
C ARG A 45 -8.34 -9.59 -6.55
N GLY A 46 -7.85 -8.87 -5.55
CA GLY A 46 -8.24 -7.50 -5.26
C GLY A 46 -7.95 -6.55 -6.42
N ILE A 47 -6.80 -6.70 -7.08
CA ILE A 47 -6.42 -5.91 -8.25
C ILE A 47 -7.26 -6.32 -9.46
N ALA A 48 -7.41 -7.63 -9.71
CA ALA A 48 -8.14 -8.13 -10.88
C ALA A 48 -9.65 -7.82 -10.84
N ALA A 49 -10.23 -7.58 -9.66
CA ALA A 49 -11.67 -7.37 -9.48
C ALA A 49 -12.26 -6.19 -10.31
N VAL A 50 -11.44 -5.22 -10.70
CA VAL A 50 -11.86 -4.08 -11.54
C VAL A 50 -12.11 -4.48 -13.00
N GLU A 51 -11.63 -5.65 -13.42
CA GLU A 51 -11.82 -6.14 -14.79
C GLU A 51 -13.31 -6.37 -15.10
N PRO A 52 -13.74 -6.12 -16.35
CA PRO A 52 -15.16 -6.01 -16.68
C PRO A 52 -15.88 -7.36 -16.76
N THR A 53 -15.16 -8.47 -17.03
CA THR A 53 -15.74 -9.81 -17.18
C THR A 53 -15.09 -10.80 -16.22
N GLU A 54 -15.84 -11.82 -15.82
CA GLU A 54 -15.32 -12.91 -14.97
C GLU A 54 -14.13 -13.63 -15.61
N GLU A 55 -14.16 -13.83 -16.92
CA GLU A 55 -13.05 -14.38 -17.69
C GLU A 55 -11.78 -13.52 -17.54
N LYS A 56 -11.90 -12.20 -17.70
CA LYS A 56 -10.76 -11.28 -17.53
C LYS A 56 -10.29 -11.21 -16.08
N ARG A 57 -11.20 -11.20 -15.10
CA ARG A 57 -10.85 -11.25 -13.67
C ARG A 57 -10.02 -12.49 -13.38
N THR A 58 -10.48 -13.66 -13.85
CA THR A 58 -9.76 -14.94 -13.65
C THR A 58 -8.41 -14.93 -14.35
N HIS A 59 -8.36 -14.45 -15.60
CA HIS A 59 -7.12 -14.34 -16.36
C HIS A 59 -6.09 -13.46 -15.65
N TRP A 60 -6.50 -12.27 -15.20
CA TRP A 60 -5.61 -11.30 -14.56
C TRP A 60 -5.27 -11.66 -13.11
N GLU A 61 -6.18 -12.26 -12.34
CA GLU A 61 -5.88 -12.77 -10.99
C GLU A 61 -4.72 -13.77 -11.05
N LYS A 62 -4.75 -14.72 -11.99
CA LYS A 62 -3.65 -15.68 -12.19
C LYS A 62 -2.34 -14.97 -12.54
N ARG A 63 -2.37 -14.03 -13.49
CA ARG A 63 -1.18 -13.29 -13.96
C ARG A 63 -0.57 -12.41 -12.86
N PHE A 64 -1.40 -11.76 -12.05
CA PHE A 64 -0.93 -10.96 -10.92
C PHE A 64 -0.36 -11.84 -9.82
N TYR A 65 -0.99 -12.98 -9.51
CA TYR A 65 -0.45 -13.93 -8.55
C TYR A 65 0.93 -14.43 -8.97
N GLU A 66 1.08 -14.81 -10.25
CA GLU A 66 2.38 -15.22 -10.82
C GLU A 66 3.43 -14.11 -10.67
N ALA A 67 3.09 -12.86 -10.99
CA ALA A 67 4.02 -11.73 -10.87
C ALA A 67 4.43 -11.42 -9.41
N LEU A 68 3.55 -11.69 -8.43
CA LEU A 68 3.82 -11.48 -7.01
C LEU A 68 4.58 -12.66 -6.36
N SER A 69 4.40 -13.86 -6.92
CA SER A 69 4.96 -15.10 -6.40
C SER A 69 6.49 -15.06 -6.39
N ASP A 70 7.08 -15.75 -5.41
CA ASP A 70 8.53 -15.80 -5.20
C ASP A 70 9.20 -14.42 -5.13
N PHE A 71 8.44 -13.39 -4.72
CA PHE A 71 8.89 -12.00 -4.64
C PHE A 71 9.39 -11.42 -5.95
N GLN A 72 8.96 -11.94 -7.11
CA GLN A 72 9.34 -11.39 -8.43
C GLN A 72 8.98 -9.91 -8.57
N PHE A 73 7.86 -9.51 -7.97
CA PHE A 73 7.45 -8.13 -7.84
C PHE A 73 6.87 -7.86 -6.43
N VAL A 74 7.31 -6.78 -5.81
CA VAL A 74 6.84 -6.35 -4.47
C VAL A 74 6.20 -4.97 -4.58
N PRO A 75 4.86 -4.86 -4.62
CA PRO A 75 4.18 -3.57 -4.70
C PRO A 75 4.33 -2.77 -3.40
N GLY A 76 4.01 -1.48 -3.47
CA GLY A 76 4.06 -0.59 -2.31
C GLY A 76 3.18 -1.07 -1.14
N GLY A 77 3.60 -0.75 0.09
CA GLY A 77 2.97 -1.29 1.30
C GLY A 77 1.45 -1.04 1.43
N ARG A 78 0.95 0.09 0.93
CA ARG A 78 -0.50 0.38 0.89
C ARG A 78 -1.29 -0.59 0.00
N ILE A 79 -0.70 -1.03 -1.09
CA ILE A 79 -1.30 -2.02 -2.00
C ILE A 79 -1.32 -3.38 -1.31
N LEU A 80 -0.19 -3.80 -0.72
CA LEU A 80 -0.08 -5.09 0.00
C LEU A 80 -1.10 -5.20 1.15
N ALA A 81 -1.25 -4.14 1.94
CA ALA A 81 -2.18 -4.11 3.07
C ALA A 81 -3.65 -3.91 2.65
N GLY A 82 -3.90 -3.22 1.54
CA GLY A 82 -5.23 -2.75 1.16
C GLY A 82 -5.95 -3.59 0.11
N ALA A 83 -5.26 -4.04 -0.94
CA ALA A 83 -5.91 -4.70 -2.06
C ALA A 83 -6.59 -6.01 -1.61
N GLY A 84 -7.87 -6.17 -1.97
CA GLY A 84 -8.66 -7.37 -1.62
C GLY A 84 -9.01 -7.51 -0.13
N SER A 85 -8.68 -6.53 0.72
CA SER A 85 -8.98 -6.58 2.17
C SER A 85 -10.41 -6.15 2.54
N GLY A 86 -11.11 -5.45 1.65
CA GLY A 86 -12.39 -4.81 1.94
C GLY A 86 -12.27 -3.49 2.71
N HIS A 87 -11.07 -3.09 3.15
CA HIS A 87 -10.85 -1.81 3.80
C HIS A 87 -10.93 -0.64 2.80
N GLN A 88 -11.55 0.47 3.21
CA GLN A 88 -11.57 1.70 2.43
C GLN A 88 -10.27 2.49 2.62
N VAL A 89 -9.23 2.09 1.88
CA VAL A 89 -7.91 2.73 1.89
C VAL A 89 -7.47 3.11 0.49
N THR A 90 -6.56 4.08 0.37
CA THR A 90 -5.98 4.43 -0.93
C THR A 90 -4.79 3.52 -1.27
N PHE A 91 -4.58 3.25 -2.55
CA PHE A 91 -3.50 2.38 -3.05
C PHE A 91 -2.26 3.14 -3.54
N TYR A 92 -2.20 4.45 -3.33
CA TYR A 92 -1.05 5.29 -3.64
C TYR A 92 -0.41 5.83 -2.37
N ASN A 93 0.91 6.08 -2.42
CA ASN A 93 1.66 6.72 -1.33
C ASN A 93 2.14 8.13 -1.71
N CYS A 94 2.39 8.36 -2.98
CA CYS A 94 2.91 9.62 -3.49
C CYS A 94 1.76 10.52 -3.92
N MET A 95 1.93 11.82 -3.70
CA MET A 95 1.02 12.86 -4.13
C MET A 95 1.75 13.80 -5.09
N PRO A 96 1.06 14.36 -6.10
CA PRO A 96 1.71 15.29 -7.00
C PRO A 96 1.99 16.63 -6.29
N PRO A 97 2.91 17.46 -6.82
CA PRO A 97 3.32 18.72 -6.20
C PRO A 97 2.17 19.71 -5.92
N ASP A 98 1.09 19.64 -6.70
CA ASP A 98 -0.13 20.45 -6.63
C ASP A 98 -1.13 19.96 -5.57
N GLN A 99 -0.94 18.77 -5.00
CA GLN A 99 -1.82 18.23 -3.96
C GLN A 99 -1.96 19.23 -2.81
N GLU A 100 -3.20 19.65 -2.55
CA GLU A 100 -3.47 20.63 -1.51
C GLU A 100 -3.33 20.03 -0.11
N VAL A 101 -2.76 20.83 0.79
CA VAL A 101 -2.66 20.59 2.22
C VAL A 101 -3.33 21.74 2.96
N LEU A 102 -4.11 21.42 3.98
CA LEU A 102 -4.77 22.42 4.81
C LEU A 102 -3.76 23.08 5.76
N THR A 103 -3.62 24.39 5.65
CA THR A 103 -2.76 25.24 6.48
C THR A 103 -3.60 26.21 7.32
N ALA A 104 -2.96 26.95 8.25
CA ALA A 104 -3.67 27.93 9.08
C ALA A 104 -4.44 29.00 8.26
N ASP A 105 -3.91 29.35 7.09
CA ASP A 105 -4.46 30.40 6.22
C ASP A 105 -5.26 29.84 5.03
N GLY A 106 -5.56 28.53 5.04
CA GLY A 106 -6.30 27.83 3.98
C GLY A 106 -5.48 26.76 3.26
N TYR A 107 -6.02 26.27 2.14
CA TYR A 107 -5.39 25.24 1.34
C TYR A 107 -4.23 25.78 0.51
N ARG A 108 -3.12 25.06 0.49
CA ARG A 108 -1.93 25.37 -0.33
C ARG A 108 -1.37 24.09 -0.95
N PRO A 109 -0.80 24.12 -2.16
CA PRO A 109 -0.08 22.98 -2.73
C PRO A 109 1.04 22.49 -1.82
N ILE A 110 1.21 21.17 -1.70
CA ILE A 110 2.23 20.55 -0.84
C ILE A 110 3.65 21.00 -1.20
N SER A 111 3.90 21.27 -2.47
CA SER A 111 5.18 21.80 -2.97
C SER A 111 5.54 23.17 -2.40
N GLN A 112 4.54 24.00 -2.09
CA GLN A 112 4.74 25.37 -1.60
C GLN A 112 4.89 25.46 -0.08
N ILE A 113 4.69 24.35 0.63
CA ILE A 113 4.85 24.29 2.09
C ILE A 113 6.33 24.47 2.47
N LYS A 114 6.58 25.30 3.48
CA LYS A 114 7.90 25.64 4.00
C LYS A 114 8.04 25.26 5.47
N ILE A 115 9.28 25.10 5.92
CA ILE A 115 9.59 24.94 7.35
C ILE A 115 9.03 26.16 8.10
N GLY A 116 8.32 25.91 9.20
CA GLY A 116 7.61 26.92 9.99
C GLY A 116 6.13 27.06 9.67
N ASP A 117 5.66 26.66 8.49
CA ASP A 117 4.24 26.71 8.14
C ASP A 117 3.39 25.88 9.11
N LEU A 118 2.25 26.43 9.53
CA LEU A 118 1.29 25.72 10.36
C LEU A 118 0.36 24.88 9.49
N VAL A 119 0.46 23.55 9.60
CA VAL A 119 -0.35 22.57 8.86
C VAL A 119 -1.26 21.79 9.80
N VAL A 120 -2.43 21.39 9.30
CA VAL A 120 -3.38 20.57 10.07
C VAL A 120 -2.93 19.11 10.09
N THR A 121 -2.80 18.55 11.29
CA THR A 121 -2.47 17.14 11.50
C THR A 121 -3.70 16.23 11.45
N HIS A 122 -3.50 14.91 11.38
CA HIS A 122 -4.56 13.89 11.47
C HIS A 122 -5.43 13.97 12.75
N ARG A 123 -4.99 14.72 13.77
CA ARG A 123 -5.76 14.97 15.01
C ARG A 123 -6.51 16.32 14.98
N ASN A 124 -6.63 16.93 13.81
CA ASN A 124 -7.23 18.24 13.60
C ASN A 124 -6.59 19.35 14.45
N ARG A 125 -5.25 19.39 14.49
CA ARG A 125 -4.46 20.40 15.22
C ARG A 125 -3.43 21.02 14.30
N LEU A 126 -3.22 22.32 14.41
CA LEU A 126 -2.14 23.04 13.73
C LEU A 126 -0.80 22.72 14.39
N ARG A 127 0.20 22.38 13.56
CA ARG A 127 1.58 22.17 13.98
C ARG A 127 2.53 22.76 12.95
N PRO A 128 3.69 23.30 13.40
CA PRO A 128 4.69 23.79 12.46
C PRO A 128 5.34 22.63 11.72
N VAL A 129 5.58 22.81 10.43
CA VAL A 129 6.47 21.95 9.65
C VAL A 129 7.89 22.14 10.16
N VAL A 130 8.48 21.07 10.69
CA VAL A 130 9.80 21.13 11.32
C VAL A 130 10.94 20.88 10.34
N HIS A 131 10.70 20.10 9.29
CA HIS A 131 11.69 19.67 8.32
C HIS A 131 11.03 19.52 6.95
N LYS A 132 11.77 19.87 5.89
CA LYS A 132 11.42 19.59 4.50
C LYS A 132 12.63 18.92 3.86
N PHE A 133 12.42 17.77 3.23
CA PHE A 133 13.45 17.07 2.47
C PHE A 133 13.18 17.31 1.00
N GLU A 134 14.16 17.86 0.29
CA GLU A 134 14.11 18.10 -1.14
C GLU A 134 15.36 17.49 -1.76
N ARG A 135 15.18 16.86 -2.91
CA ARG A 135 16.27 16.35 -3.73
C ARG A 135 16.02 16.83 -5.15
N GLU A 136 16.94 17.63 -5.66
CA GLU A 136 16.94 17.97 -7.07
C GLU A 136 17.36 16.73 -7.86
N THR A 137 16.57 16.36 -8.86
CA THR A 137 16.90 15.30 -9.80
C THR A 137 17.06 15.94 -11.16
N GLU A 138 18.29 15.95 -11.68
CA GLU A 138 18.53 16.23 -13.10
C GLU A 138 18.05 15.01 -13.91
N GLU A 139 16.74 14.88 -14.11
CA GLU A 139 16.21 13.94 -15.08
C GLU A 139 16.30 14.59 -16.45
N THR A 140 17.28 14.17 -17.25
CA THR A 140 17.28 14.41 -18.69
C THR A 140 16.10 13.63 -19.26
N LEU A 141 14.98 14.33 -19.49
CA LEU A 141 13.83 13.82 -20.23
C LEU A 141 14.23 13.30 -21.62
#